data_AF-A0A6P4E340-F1
#
_entry.id   AF-A0A6P4E340-F1
#
_cell.length_a   1.000
_cell.length_b   1.000
_cell.length_c   1.000
_cell.angle_alpha   90.00
_cell.angle_beta   90.00
_cell.angle_gamma   90.00
#
_symmetry.space_group_name_H-M   'P 1'
#
loop_
_entity.id
_entity.type
_entity.pdbx_description
1 polymer ?
#
loop_
_entity_poly.entity_id
_entity_poly.type
_entity_poly.pdbx_seq_one_letter_code
_entity_poly.pdbx_strand_id
1 'polypeptide(L)'
;MAYAWMTTDGIYCPRNVLLDLLQAAKFLKCSPLAESVFDCLNDHKYFSELDAFACFLDALAKDNLPIADMMLKRVGKAFLVLVGTKEYQDLDVSSLCDLISSNGLNVQSEIEVFYSALVWLLSDYRKRRKYIGRVLSNVRFDMMHPAFLIQWVDNVEDFQRDLADEIRFSLNNAMITQQENFGEILMSNYFEHGERSWIRDPKCPYGKDLDSDGGCEVSTE
;
A
#
# COMPACT_ATOMS: atom_id res chain seq x y z
N MET A 1 4.54 27.25 21.45
CA MET A 1 3.44 26.64 20.65
C MET A 1 2.33 26.12 21.53
N ALA A 2 2.54 25.10 22.39
CA ALA A 2 1.50 24.65 23.33
C ALA A 2 0.97 25.78 24.23
N TYR A 3 1.85 26.63 24.76
CA TYR A 3 1.46 27.82 25.54
C TYR A 3 0.68 28.85 24.71
N ALA A 4 1.03 29.01 23.41
CA ALA A 4 0.34 29.94 22.52
C ALA A 4 -1.07 29.44 22.14
N TRP A 5 -1.26 28.13 22.03
CA TRP A 5 -2.59 27.52 21.88
C TRP A 5 -3.43 27.72 23.14
N MET A 6 -2.84 27.60 24.33
CA MET A 6 -3.55 27.85 25.59
C MET A 6 -3.97 29.32 25.79
N THR A 7 -3.32 30.27 25.10
CA THR A 7 -3.61 31.70 25.22
C THR A 7 -4.40 32.29 24.04
N THR A 8 -4.53 31.55 22.93
CA THR A 8 -5.15 32.05 21.70
C THR A 8 -5.96 30.93 21.06
N ASP A 9 -7.27 31.11 20.90
CA ASP A 9 -8.21 30.17 20.24
C ASP A 9 -7.93 29.95 18.73
N GLY A 10 -6.80 30.45 18.22
CA GLY A 10 -6.42 30.42 16.81
C GLY A 10 -5.41 29.33 16.51
N ILE A 11 -5.82 28.35 15.72
CA ILE A 11 -5.01 27.21 15.27
C ILE A 11 -4.03 27.68 14.19
N TYR A 12 -2.76 27.86 14.56
CA TYR A 12 -1.67 27.93 13.58
C TYR A 12 -0.65 26.84 13.91
N CYS A 13 -0.93 25.63 13.42
CA CYS A 13 -0.10 24.46 13.65
C CYS A 13 0.85 24.28 12.45
N PRO A 14 2.13 24.69 12.54
CA PRO A 14 3.08 24.39 11.49
C PRO A 14 3.31 22.87 11.39
N ARG A 15 3.22 22.38 10.16
CA ARG A 15 3.27 20.98 9.70
C ARG A 15 4.30 20.09 10.42
N ASN A 16 5.47 20.64 10.71
CA ASN A 16 6.61 19.91 11.25
C ASN A 16 6.57 19.74 12.78
N VAL A 17 5.67 20.43 13.46
CA VAL A 17 5.57 20.46 14.93
C VAL A 17 4.34 19.69 15.42
N LEU A 18 3.49 19.20 14.51
CA LEU A 18 2.20 18.60 14.87
C LEU A 18 2.37 17.35 15.74
N LEU A 19 3.34 16.50 15.40
CA LEU A 19 3.65 15.29 16.17
C LEU A 19 4.31 15.62 17.52
N ASP A 20 5.17 16.62 17.57
CA ASP A 20 5.79 17.09 18.82
C ASP A 20 4.75 17.74 19.74
N LEU A 21 3.80 18.46 19.16
CA LEU A 21 2.68 19.07 19.86
C LEU A 21 1.74 17.99 20.42
N LEU A 22 1.48 16.92 19.67
CA LEU A 22 0.71 15.79 20.17
C LEU A 22 1.43 15.06 21.31
N GLN A 23 2.74 14.89 21.20
CA GLN A 23 3.54 14.28 22.26
C GLN A 23 3.58 15.16 23.51
N ALA A 24 3.69 16.48 23.34
CA ALA A 24 3.55 17.45 24.43
C ALA A 24 2.14 17.42 25.05
N ALA A 25 1.08 17.31 24.24
CA ALA A 25 -0.31 17.24 24.72
C ALA A 25 -0.54 15.98 25.57
N LYS A 26 -0.02 14.83 25.13
CA LYS A 26 -0.01 13.58 25.91
C LYS A 26 0.73 13.75 27.22
N PHE A 27 1.91 14.37 27.20
CA PHE A 27 2.71 14.62 28.40
C PHE A 27 1.99 15.55 29.40
N LEU A 28 1.35 16.61 28.90
CA LEU A 28 0.57 17.57 29.67
C LEU A 28 -0.81 17.04 30.12
N LYS A 29 -1.22 15.84 29.67
CA LYS A 29 -2.55 15.24 29.89
C LYS A 29 -3.71 16.16 29.51
N CYS A 30 -3.51 16.97 28.46
CA CYS A 30 -4.51 17.90 27.98
C CYS A 30 -5.33 17.25 26.85
N SER A 31 -6.47 16.64 27.20
CA SER A 31 -7.40 16.04 26.23
C SER A 31 -7.87 17.01 25.12
N PRO A 32 -8.29 18.26 25.40
CA PRO A 32 -8.81 19.13 24.34
C PRO A 32 -7.76 19.57 23.32
N LEU A 33 -6.49 19.69 23.73
CA LEU A 33 -5.39 19.95 22.80
C LEU A 33 -5.13 18.74 21.90
N ALA A 34 -5.16 17.53 22.46
CA ALA A 34 -4.97 16.32 21.68
C ALA A 34 -6.10 16.16 20.64
N GLU A 35 -7.37 16.34 21.04
CA GLU A 35 -8.53 16.29 20.14
C GLU A 35 -8.43 17.33 19.02
N SER A 36 -8.10 18.58 19.34
CA SER A 36 -7.91 19.63 18.33
C SER A 36 -6.81 19.30 17.32
N VAL A 37 -5.71 18.67 17.77
CA VAL A 37 -4.64 18.21 16.88
C VAL A 37 -5.10 17.03 16.01
N PHE A 38 -5.90 16.11 16.58
CA PHE A 38 -6.51 15.01 15.82
C PHE A 38 -7.48 15.51 14.75
N ASP A 39 -8.30 16.51 15.07
CA ASP A 39 -9.21 17.13 14.09
C ASP A 39 -8.44 17.81 12.96
N CYS A 40 -7.32 18.47 13.27
CA CYS A 40 -6.44 19.06 12.25
C CYS A 40 -5.78 17.98 11.38
N LEU A 41 -5.38 16.83 11.95
CA LEU A 41 -4.83 15.71 11.19
C LEU A 41 -5.87 15.05 10.27
N ASN A 42 -7.15 15.08 10.66
CA ASN A 42 -8.25 14.51 9.90
C ASN A 42 -8.80 15.46 8.81
N ASP A 43 -8.50 16.75 8.87
CA ASP A 43 -8.99 17.71 7.88
C ASP A 43 -8.22 17.61 6.54
N HIS A 44 -8.94 17.15 5.51
CA HIS A 44 -8.44 17.02 4.14
C HIS A 44 -8.15 18.36 3.45
N LYS A 45 -8.64 19.51 3.97
CA LYS A 45 -8.33 20.83 3.40
C LYS A 45 -6.93 21.32 3.73
N TYR A 46 -6.41 20.98 4.90
CA TYR A 46 -5.13 21.49 5.39
C TYR A 46 -4.00 20.46 5.29
N PHE A 47 -4.36 19.19 5.18
CA PHE A 47 -3.43 18.08 5.22
C PHE A 47 -3.55 17.22 3.97
N SER A 48 -2.59 17.43 3.05
CA SER A 48 -2.53 16.69 1.78
C SER A 48 -2.07 15.25 1.97
N GLU A 49 -2.21 14.44 0.94
CA GLU A 49 -1.84 13.01 0.95
C GLU A 49 -0.33 12.81 1.16
N LEU A 50 0.48 13.73 0.61
CA LEU A 50 1.95 13.74 0.82
C LEU A 50 2.30 14.12 2.26
N ASP A 51 1.52 15.01 2.88
CA ASP A 51 1.70 15.36 4.29
C ASP A 51 1.34 14.19 5.21
N ALA A 52 0.34 13.41 4.83
CA ALA A 52 0.00 12.16 5.52
C ALA A 52 1.09 11.12 5.40
N PHE A 53 1.78 11.06 4.27
CA PHE A 53 2.93 10.19 4.11
C PHE A 53 4.13 10.64 4.96
N ALA A 54 4.47 11.93 4.95
CA ALA A 54 5.53 12.45 5.81
C ALA A 54 5.23 12.21 7.31
N CYS A 55 3.99 12.47 7.73
CA CYS A 55 3.55 12.23 9.10
C CYS A 55 3.51 10.74 9.47
N PHE A 56 3.19 9.85 8.51
CA PHE A 56 3.30 8.41 8.70
C PHE A 56 4.75 8.00 9.02
N LEU A 57 5.73 8.51 8.27
CA LEU A 57 7.14 8.20 8.51
C LEU A 57 7.63 8.73 9.85
N ASP A 58 7.25 9.96 10.19
CA ASP A 58 7.61 10.55 11.49
C ASP A 58 6.92 9.83 12.65
N ALA A 59 5.69 9.32 12.45
CA ALA A 59 4.97 8.53 13.46
C ALA A 59 5.63 7.16 13.67
N LEU A 60 6.11 6.51 12.60
CA LEU A 60 6.91 5.29 12.69
C LEU A 60 8.23 5.54 13.44
N ALA A 61 8.93 6.64 13.13
CA ALA A 61 10.17 7.00 13.81
C ALA A 61 9.98 7.29 15.31
N LYS A 62 8.78 7.69 15.74
CA LYS A 62 8.42 8.01 17.12
C LYS A 62 7.63 6.90 17.83
N ASP A 63 7.54 5.69 17.24
CA ASP A 63 6.79 4.53 17.73
C ASP A 63 5.31 4.83 18.08
N ASN A 64 4.70 5.81 17.41
CA ASN A 64 3.31 6.19 17.62
C ASN A 64 2.38 5.39 16.70
N LEU A 65 2.26 4.09 16.98
CA LEU A 65 1.44 3.12 16.23
C LEU A 65 0.00 3.57 15.89
N PRO A 66 -0.80 4.16 16.80
CA PRO A 66 -2.18 4.51 16.47
C PRO A 66 -2.29 5.63 15.43
N ILE A 67 -1.34 6.57 15.43
CA ILE A 67 -1.30 7.65 14.42
C ILE A 67 -0.74 7.11 13.12
N ALA A 68 0.26 6.21 13.20
CA ALA A 68 0.79 5.53 12.02
C ALA A 68 -0.31 4.74 11.29
N ASP A 69 -1.14 3.95 11.98
CA ASP A 69 -2.26 3.23 11.35
C ASP A 69 -3.31 4.19 10.75
N MET A 70 -3.63 5.27 11.45
CA MET A 70 -4.56 6.29 10.96
C MET A 70 -4.03 6.97 9.68
N MET A 71 -2.75 7.32 9.65
CA MET A 71 -2.10 7.91 8.48
C MET A 71 -1.95 6.89 7.36
N LEU A 72 -1.63 5.62 7.67
CA LEU A 72 -1.50 4.54 6.71
C LEU A 72 -2.80 4.33 5.91
N LYS A 73 -3.95 4.36 6.59
CA LYS A 73 -5.27 4.30 5.95
C LYS A 73 -5.53 5.47 4.99
N ARG A 74 -5.00 6.66 5.29
CA ARG A 74 -5.12 7.83 4.41
C ARG A 74 -4.18 7.73 3.22
N VAL A 75 -2.93 7.34 3.46
CA VAL A 75 -1.93 7.09 2.41
C VAL A 75 -2.42 6.00 1.46
N GLY A 76 -3.03 4.93 1.98
CA GLY A 76 -3.62 3.86 1.18
C GLY A 76 -4.63 4.36 0.15
N LYS A 77 -5.43 5.40 0.47
CA LYS A 77 -6.41 6.00 -0.46
C LYS A 77 -5.78 6.67 -1.68
N ALA A 78 -4.57 7.18 -1.54
CA ALA A 78 -3.85 7.92 -2.58
C ALA A 78 -2.58 7.20 -3.03
N PHE A 79 -2.52 5.89 -2.83
CA PHE A 79 -1.32 5.08 -3.03
C PHE A 79 -0.70 5.28 -4.42
N LEU A 80 -1.49 5.21 -5.49
CA LEU A 80 -0.98 5.37 -6.86
C LEU A 80 -0.38 6.76 -7.13
N VAL A 81 -0.94 7.81 -6.52
CA VAL A 81 -0.40 9.17 -6.63
C VAL A 81 0.95 9.25 -5.92
N LEU A 82 1.08 8.58 -4.78
CA LEU A 82 2.31 8.53 -3.99
C LEU A 82 3.43 7.76 -4.72
N VAL A 83 3.12 6.67 -5.40
CA VAL A 83 4.13 5.84 -6.12
C VAL A 83 4.95 6.68 -7.11
N GLY A 84 4.35 7.73 -7.70
CA GLY A 84 5.01 8.63 -8.63
C GLY A 84 5.92 9.69 -7.98
N THR A 85 5.90 9.86 -6.65
CA THR A 85 6.68 10.90 -5.98
C THR A 85 8.07 10.42 -5.57
N LYS A 86 8.99 11.38 -5.38
CA LYS A 86 10.35 11.08 -4.91
C LYS A 86 10.36 10.55 -3.48
N GLU A 87 9.42 10.99 -2.65
CA GLU A 87 9.28 10.56 -1.25
C GLU A 87 9.04 9.05 -1.16
N TYR A 88 8.25 8.50 -2.09
CA TYR A 88 8.06 7.05 -2.18
C TYR A 88 9.35 6.34 -2.61
N GLN A 89 10.07 6.90 -3.60
CA GLN A 89 11.31 6.31 -4.07
C GLN A 89 12.40 6.31 -2.99
N ASP A 90 12.41 7.28 -2.08
CA ASP A 90 13.39 7.38 -0.98
C ASP A 90 12.99 6.60 0.30
N LEU A 91 11.86 5.90 0.27
CA LEU A 91 11.32 5.15 1.41
C LEU A 91 12.23 4.00 1.86
N ASP A 92 12.29 3.74 3.17
CA ASP A 92 12.98 2.56 3.73
C ASP A 92 12.22 1.26 3.44
N VAL A 93 12.94 0.14 3.38
CA VAL A 93 12.40 -1.18 3.06
C VAL A 93 11.28 -1.58 4.02
N SER A 94 11.45 -1.31 5.32
CA SER A 94 10.48 -1.74 6.33
C SER A 94 9.15 -1.00 6.17
N SER A 95 9.19 0.32 6.04
CA SER A 95 7.99 1.14 5.80
C SER A 95 7.32 0.81 4.47
N LEU A 96 8.09 0.46 3.44
CA LEU A 96 7.54 -0.01 2.16
C LEU A 96 6.81 -1.36 2.33
N CYS A 97 7.42 -2.32 3.02
CA CYS A 97 6.80 -3.62 3.29
C CYS A 97 5.50 -3.45 4.09
N ASP A 98 5.47 -2.58 5.10
CA ASP A 98 4.26 -2.30 5.88
C ASP A 98 3.16 -1.65 5.02
N LEU A 99 3.55 -0.79 4.08
CA LEU A 99 2.61 -0.17 3.14
C LEU A 99 2.05 -1.18 2.14
N ILE A 100 2.90 -1.96 1.48
CA ILE A 100 2.52 -2.93 0.44
C ILE A 100 1.73 -4.12 1.01
N SER A 101 2.05 -4.55 2.24
CA SER A 101 1.35 -5.65 2.91
C SER A 101 -0.06 -5.27 3.38
N SER A 102 -0.37 -3.96 3.46
CA SER A 102 -1.68 -3.47 3.88
C SER A 102 -2.82 -3.89 2.93
N ASN A 103 -3.94 -4.29 3.50
CA ASN A 103 -5.17 -4.63 2.77
C ASN A 103 -5.92 -3.39 2.26
N GLY A 104 -5.67 -2.22 2.86
CA GLY A 104 -6.42 -0.98 2.62
C GLY A 104 -5.84 -0.09 1.52
N LEU A 105 -5.11 -0.66 0.56
CA LEU A 105 -4.59 0.08 -0.58
C LEU A 105 -5.70 0.31 -1.60
N ASN A 106 -5.84 1.55 -2.05
CA ASN A 106 -6.79 1.97 -3.07
C ASN A 106 -6.17 1.70 -4.45
N VAL A 107 -6.11 0.42 -4.78
CA VAL A 107 -5.62 -0.13 -6.04
C VAL A 107 -6.71 -0.97 -6.70
N GLN A 108 -6.67 -1.07 -8.03
CA GLN A 108 -7.63 -1.86 -8.80
C GLN A 108 -7.19 -3.32 -8.95
N SER A 109 -5.88 -3.58 -8.90
CA SER A 109 -5.29 -4.91 -9.07
C SER A 109 -3.96 -5.04 -8.34
N GLU A 110 -3.59 -6.25 -7.91
CA GLU A 110 -2.24 -6.56 -7.42
C GLU A 110 -1.15 -6.22 -8.44
N ILE A 111 -1.50 -6.16 -9.73
CA ILE A 111 -0.59 -5.72 -10.81
C ILE A 111 -0.03 -4.33 -10.51
N GLU A 112 -0.85 -3.40 -10.00
CA GLU A 112 -0.41 -2.04 -9.67
C GLU A 112 0.57 -2.04 -8.48
N VAL A 113 0.35 -2.94 -7.52
CA VAL A 113 1.22 -3.11 -6.36
C VAL A 113 2.56 -3.73 -6.77
N PHE A 114 2.54 -4.70 -7.67
CA PHE A 114 3.74 -5.23 -8.29
C PHE A 114 4.54 -4.15 -9.03
N TYR A 115 3.89 -3.33 -9.86
CA TYR A 115 4.57 -2.22 -10.52
C TYR A 115 5.12 -1.19 -9.53
N SER A 116 4.41 -0.90 -8.44
CA SER A 116 4.90 0.00 -7.40
C SER A 116 6.19 -0.51 -6.75
N ALA A 117 6.24 -1.82 -6.45
CA ALA A 117 7.43 -2.48 -5.92
C ALA A 117 8.58 -2.44 -6.92
N LEU A 118 8.30 -2.67 -8.21
CA LEU A 118 9.30 -2.57 -9.29
C LEU A 118 9.87 -1.16 -9.41
N VAL A 119 9.03 -0.12 -9.42
CA VAL A 119 9.48 1.29 -9.48
C VAL A 119 10.42 1.59 -8.31
N TRP A 120 10.09 1.14 -7.10
CA TRP A 120 10.95 1.32 -5.93
C TRP A 120 12.27 0.55 -6.04
N LEU A 121 12.26 -0.68 -6.56
CA LEU A 121 13.47 -1.49 -6.75
C LEU A 121 14.39 -0.92 -7.84
N LEU A 122 13.81 -0.47 -8.95
CA LEU A 122 14.54 0.07 -10.11
C LEU A 122 15.18 1.43 -9.83
N SER A 123 14.59 2.22 -8.92
CA SER A 123 15.11 3.53 -8.54
C SER A 123 16.54 3.46 -7.99
N ASP A 124 16.89 2.40 -7.26
CA ASP A 124 18.18 2.29 -6.55
C ASP A 124 18.72 0.84 -6.53
N TYR A 125 18.66 0.18 -7.68
CA TYR A 125 18.89 -1.26 -7.83
C TYR A 125 20.16 -1.78 -7.13
N ARG A 126 21.29 -1.06 -7.27
CA ARG A 126 22.59 -1.51 -6.72
C ARG A 126 22.56 -1.73 -5.21
N LYS A 127 21.83 -0.88 -4.48
CA LYS A 127 21.70 -1.00 -3.02
C LYS A 127 20.54 -1.92 -2.65
N ARG A 128 19.46 -1.90 -3.44
CA ARG A 128 18.18 -2.54 -3.13
C ARG A 128 18.07 -4.00 -3.56
N ARG A 129 19.00 -4.52 -4.36
CA ARG A 129 18.99 -5.93 -4.81
C ARG A 129 18.86 -6.97 -3.68
N LYS A 130 19.39 -6.65 -2.49
CA LYS A 130 19.33 -7.55 -1.31
C LYS A 130 17.93 -7.68 -0.72
N TYR A 131 17.04 -6.74 -1.01
CA TYR A 131 15.69 -6.69 -0.47
C TYR A 131 14.65 -7.16 -1.47
N ILE A 132 15.04 -7.56 -2.69
CA ILE A 132 14.11 -8.01 -3.75
C ILE A 132 13.17 -9.09 -3.22
N GLY A 133 13.71 -10.20 -2.69
CA GLY A 133 12.88 -11.29 -2.18
C GLY A 133 11.92 -10.85 -1.06
N ARG A 134 12.37 -9.96 -0.15
CA ARG A 134 11.52 -9.43 0.93
C ARG A 134 10.41 -8.52 0.40
N VAL A 135 10.68 -7.70 -0.61
CA VAL A 135 9.67 -6.81 -1.17
C VAL A 135 8.66 -7.61 -1.99
N LEU A 136 9.13 -8.50 -2.86
CA LEU A 136 8.28 -9.33 -3.72
C LEU A 136 7.43 -10.31 -2.89
N SER A 137 7.91 -10.83 -1.77
CA SER A 137 7.10 -11.71 -0.90
C SER A 137 5.89 -11.02 -0.26
N ASN A 138 5.85 -9.68 -0.23
CA ASN A 138 4.68 -8.94 0.25
C ASN A 138 3.64 -8.71 -0.84
N VAL A 139 3.98 -8.94 -2.11
CA VAL A 139 3.07 -8.83 -3.25
C VAL A 139 2.31 -10.14 -3.40
N ARG A 140 0.98 -10.06 -3.51
CA ARG A 140 0.11 -11.25 -3.60
C ARG A 140 -0.05 -11.71 -5.04
N PHE A 141 0.97 -12.36 -5.57
CA PHE A 141 0.93 -12.88 -6.94
C PHE A 141 -0.24 -13.85 -7.17
N ASP A 142 -0.70 -14.56 -6.13
CA ASP A 142 -1.85 -15.47 -6.18
C ASP A 142 -3.16 -14.77 -6.56
N MET A 143 -3.28 -13.46 -6.35
CA MET A 143 -4.47 -12.65 -6.71
C MET A 143 -4.36 -11.97 -8.07
N MET A 144 -3.28 -12.20 -8.81
CA MET A 144 -3.13 -11.69 -10.18
C MET A 144 -3.75 -12.66 -11.18
N HIS A 145 -4.27 -12.12 -12.29
CA HIS A 145 -4.87 -12.95 -13.33
C HIS A 145 -3.81 -13.88 -13.98
N PRO A 146 -4.07 -15.20 -14.15
CA PRO A 146 -3.09 -16.16 -14.65
C PRO A 146 -2.49 -15.80 -16.02
N ALA A 147 -3.32 -15.23 -16.92
CA ALA A 147 -2.85 -14.78 -18.24
C ALA A 147 -1.77 -13.70 -18.14
N PHE A 148 -1.85 -12.82 -17.14
CA PHE A 148 -0.83 -11.80 -16.90
C PHE A 148 0.48 -12.43 -16.39
N LEU A 149 0.39 -13.43 -15.50
CA LEU A 149 1.55 -14.14 -14.98
C LEU A 149 2.32 -14.84 -16.12
N ILE A 150 1.61 -15.50 -17.04
CA ILE A 150 2.23 -16.19 -18.19
C ILE A 150 2.91 -15.20 -19.12
N GLN A 151 2.24 -14.10 -19.47
CA GLN A 151 2.82 -13.06 -20.31
C GLN A 151 4.07 -12.44 -19.66
N TRP A 152 4.09 -12.29 -18.34
CA TRP A 152 5.24 -11.76 -17.63
C TRP A 152 6.43 -12.69 -17.61
N VAL A 153 6.25 -14.02 -17.51
CA VAL A 153 7.37 -14.98 -17.55
C VAL A 153 8.24 -14.81 -18.81
N ASP A 154 7.61 -14.51 -19.94
CA ASP A 154 8.32 -14.27 -21.21
C ASP A 154 9.00 -12.89 -21.26
N ASN A 155 8.39 -11.86 -20.66
CA ASN A 155 8.90 -10.48 -20.68
C ASN A 155 9.97 -10.18 -19.62
N VAL A 156 10.25 -11.12 -18.71
CA VAL A 156 11.21 -10.91 -17.60
C VAL A 156 12.67 -10.93 -18.06
N GLU A 157 12.95 -11.35 -19.30
CA GLU A 157 14.31 -11.40 -19.87
C GLU A 157 15.00 -10.04 -20.00
N ASP A 158 14.22 -8.96 -20.06
CA ASP A 158 14.76 -7.60 -20.19
C ASP A 158 15.34 -7.04 -18.87
N PHE A 159 15.06 -7.70 -17.73
CA PHE A 159 15.53 -7.26 -16.42
C PHE A 159 16.88 -7.88 -16.03
N GLN A 160 17.53 -7.29 -15.02
CA GLN A 160 18.78 -7.82 -14.48
C GLN A 160 18.57 -9.22 -13.88
N ARG A 161 19.52 -10.14 -14.11
CA ARG A 161 19.42 -11.56 -13.75
C ARG A 161 18.90 -11.82 -12.33
N ASP A 162 19.48 -11.17 -11.32
CA ASP A 162 19.06 -11.38 -9.92
C ASP A 162 17.57 -11.02 -9.67
N LEU A 163 17.05 -9.99 -10.35
CA LEU A 163 15.65 -9.59 -10.24
C LEU A 163 14.75 -10.51 -11.07
N ALA A 164 15.21 -10.86 -12.27
CA ALA A 164 14.50 -11.76 -13.16
C ALA A 164 14.30 -13.14 -12.52
N ASP A 165 15.31 -13.68 -11.84
CA ASP A 165 15.25 -14.97 -11.17
C ASP A 165 14.25 -14.97 -10.01
N GLU A 166 14.25 -13.93 -9.18
CA GLU A 166 13.31 -13.77 -8.06
C GLU A 166 11.85 -13.56 -8.52
N ILE A 167 11.65 -12.77 -9.58
CA ILE A 167 10.32 -12.59 -10.17
C ILE A 167 9.85 -13.93 -10.76
N ARG A 168 10.68 -14.62 -11.54
CA ARG A 168 10.34 -15.95 -12.09
C ARG A 168 9.99 -16.94 -10.99
N PHE A 169 10.75 -16.98 -9.91
CA PHE A 169 10.47 -17.85 -8.77
C PHE A 169 9.11 -17.51 -8.13
N SER A 170 8.84 -16.23 -7.89
CA SER A 170 7.58 -15.78 -7.30
C SER A 170 6.37 -16.04 -8.21
N LEU A 171 6.51 -15.80 -9.53
CA LEU A 171 5.49 -16.09 -10.54
C LEU A 171 5.20 -17.59 -10.64
N ASN A 172 6.24 -18.43 -10.69
CA ASN A 172 6.07 -19.88 -10.79
C ASN A 172 5.39 -20.44 -9.54
N ASN A 173 5.78 -19.97 -8.34
CA ASN A 173 5.13 -20.38 -7.11
C ASN A 173 3.65 -19.98 -7.11
N ALA A 174 3.33 -18.76 -7.55
CA ALA A 174 1.95 -18.30 -7.66
C ALA A 174 1.13 -19.10 -8.67
N MET A 175 1.71 -19.45 -9.83
CA MET A 175 1.06 -20.33 -10.80
C MET A 175 0.78 -21.72 -10.22
N ILE A 176 1.71 -22.28 -9.44
CA ILE A 176 1.51 -23.57 -8.76
C ILE A 176 0.39 -23.44 -7.72
N THR A 177 0.42 -22.41 -6.87
CA THR A 177 -0.65 -22.15 -5.89
C THR A 177 -2.01 -21.99 -6.57
N GLN A 178 -2.09 -21.26 -7.68
CA GLN A 178 -3.32 -21.09 -8.45
C GLN A 178 -3.80 -22.40 -9.09
N GLN A 179 -2.91 -23.26 -9.56
CA GLN A 179 -3.25 -24.59 -10.09
C GLN A 179 -3.74 -25.54 -9.00
N GLU A 180 -3.09 -25.54 -7.84
CA GLU A 180 -3.52 -26.30 -6.67
C GLU A 180 -4.88 -25.82 -6.19
N ASN A 181 -5.11 -24.51 -6.13
CA ASN A 181 -6.41 -23.91 -5.81
C ASN A 181 -7.47 -24.28 -6.86
N PHE A 182 -7.16 -24.31 -8.16
CA PHE A 182 -8.11 -24.76 -9.19
C PHE A 182 -8.48 -26.25 -9.04
N GLY A 183 -7.51 -27.07 -8.59
CA GLY A 183 -7.73 -28.46 -8.20
C GLY A 183 -8.55 -28.59 -6.91
N GLU A 184 -8.37 -27.72 -5.94
CA GLU A 184 -9.08 -27.68 -4.65
C GLU A 184 -10.46 -26.98 -4.73
N ILE A 185 -10.76 -26.17 -5.76
CA ILE A 185 -12.11 -25.66 -6.02
C ILE A 185 -13.11 -26.82 -6.25
N LEU A 186 -12.61 -27.99 -6.68
CA LEU A 186 -13.40 -29.24 -6.72
C LEU A 186 -13.61 -29.89 -5.34
N MET A 187 -12.87 -29.47 -4.30
CA MET A 187 -12.98 -29.92 -2.92
C MET A 187 -12.90 -28.74 -1.92
N SER A 188 -14.03 -28.05 -1.74
CA SER A 188 -14.43 -27.41 -0.47
C SER A 188 -13.69 -26.13 -0.03
N ASN A 189 -14.33 -24.97 -0.24
CA ASN A 189 -14.70 -23.94 0.76
C ASN A 189 -13.78 -23.62 1.98
N TYR A 190 -12.45 -23.81 1.92
CA TYR A 190 -11.56 -23.64 3.08
C TYR A 190 -10.33 -22.75 2.87
N PHE A 191 -10.40 -21.77 1.97
CA PHE A 191 -9.40 -20.71 1.94
C PHE A 191 -10.06 -19.33 2.01
N GLU A 192 -10.01 -18.73 3.19
CA GLU A 192 -10.14 -17.27 3.35
C GLU A 192 -8.96 -16.64 2.61
N HIS A 193 -9.20 -16.29 1.35
CA HIS A 193 -8.26 -15.50 0.56
C HIS A 193 -8.08 -14.18 1.30
N GLY A 194 -6.84 -13.76 1.54
CA GLY A 194 -6.53 -12.54 2.29
C GLY A 194 -7.21 -11.32 1.66
N GLU A 195 -8.34 -10.90 2.22
CA GLU A 195 -9.21 -9.88 1.62
C GLU A 195 -8.47 -8.54 1.46
N ARG A 196 -8.12 -8.17 0.23
CA ARG A 196 -7.77 -6.78 -0.12
C ARG A 196 -9.05 -6.03 -0.49
N SER A 197 -9.19 -4.80 0.01
CA SER A 197 -10.34 -3.95 -0.29
C SER A 197 -10.15 -3.29 -1.66
N TRP A 198 -10.61 -3.96 -2.71
CA TRP A 198 -10.57 -3.44 -4.09
C TRP A 198 -11.47 -2.22 -4.27
N ILE A 199 -11.02 -1.26 -5.08
CA ILE A 199 -11.91 -0.21 -5.57
C ILE A 199 -12.90 -0.84 -6.54
N ARG A 200 -14.20 -0.66 -6.26
CA ARG A 200 -15.25 -1.01 -7.20
C ARG A 200 -16.15 0.19 -7.39
N ASP A 201 -16.36 0.61 -8.64
CA ASP A 201 -17.37 1.62 -8.94
C ASP A 201 -18.76 0.97 -8.84
N PRO A 202 -19.63 1.40 -7.92
CA PRO A 202 -20.97 0.84 -7.74
C PRO A 202 -21.89 1.08 -8.95
N LYS A 203 -21.53 1.95 -9.89
CA LYS A 203 -22.26 2.18 -11.15
C LYS A 203 -21.64 1.44 -12.33
N CYS A 204 -20.58 0.66 -12.14
CA CYS A 204 -19.94 -0.06 -13.23
C CYS A 204 -20.90 -1.14 -13.78
N PRO A 205 -21.33 -1.05 -15.05
CA PRO A 205 -22.22 -2.05 -15.65
C PRO A 205 -21.56 -3.43 -15.79
N TYR A 206 -20.23 -3.48 -15.77
CA TYR A 206 -19.40 -4.68 -15.84
C TYR A 206 -19.01 -5.25 -14.47
N GLY A 207 -19.55 -4.71 -13.36
CA GLY A 207 -19.18 -5.15 -12.01
C GLY A 207 -19.43 -6.65 -11.75
N LYS A 208 -20.37 -7.26 -12.48
CA LYS A 208 -20.68 -8.68 -12.43
C LYS A 208 -19.62 -9.55 -13.13
N ASP A 209 -18.96 -9.01 -14.15
CA ASP A 209 -17.97 -9.71 -14.97
C ASP A 209 -16.60 -9.80 -14.25
N LEU A 210 -16.40 -8.94 -13.23
CA LEU A 210 -15.19 -8.91 -12.38
C LEU A 210 -15.23 -9.92 -11.23
N ASP A 211 -16.41 -10.43 -10.87
CA ASP A 211 -16.57 -11.51 -9.87
C ASP A 211 -16.63 -12.90 -10.51
N SER A 212 -16.89 -12.96 -11.81
CA SER A 212 -16.86 -14.19 -12.59
C SER A 212 -15.44 -14.48 -13.06
N ASP A 213 -14.59 -14.96 -12.15
CA ASP A 213 -13.39 -15.68 -12.55
C ASP A 213 -13.81 -16.95 -13.31
N GLY A 214 -13.61 -16.94 -14.63
CA GLY A 214 -13.67 -18.14 -15.46
C GLY A 214 -14.71 -18.10 -16.59
N GLY A 215 -14.42 -17.37 -17.65
CA GLY A 215 -15.14 -17.52 -18.90
C GLY A 215 -14.93 -16.38 -19.87
N CYS A 216 -13.79 -16.35 -20.57
CA CYS A 216 -13.81 -15.77 -21.91
C CYS A 216 -14.71 -16.66 -22.77
N GLU A 217 -16.01 -16.39 -22.81
CA GLU A 217 -16.80 -16.76 -23.98
C GLU A 217 -16.32 -15.87 -25.12
N VAL A 218 -15.27 -16.35 -25.81
CA VAL A 218 -14.97 -15.89 -27.15
C VAL A 218 -16.16 -16.33 -27.99
N SER A 219 -17.13 -15.43 -28.16
CA SER A 219 -18.15 -15.54 -29.19
C SER A 219 -17.45 -15.50 -30.53
N THR A 220 -17.04 -16.67 -31.01
CA THR A 220 -16.74 -16.87 -32.42
C THR A 220 -18.09 -16.89 -33.15
N GLU A 221 -18.34 -15.84 -33.94
CA GLU A 221 -19.19 -15.97 -35.13
C GLU A 221 -18.53 -16.93 -36.14
#